data_AF-A0A2E7M892-F1
#
_entry.id   AF-A0A2E7M892-F1
#
_cell.length_a   1.000
_cell.length_b   1.000
_cell.length_c   1.000
_cell.angle_alpha   90.00
_cell.angle_beta   90.00
_cell.angle_gamma   90.00
#
_symmetry.space_group_name_H-M   'P 1'
#
loop_
_entity.id
_entity.type
_entity.pdbx_description
1 polymer ?
#
loop_
_entity_poly.entity_id
_entity_poly.type
_entity_poly.pdbx_seq_one_letter_code
_entity_poly.pdbx_strand_id
1 'polypeptide(L)' 'MPTGADALVVAIDGPAGAGKSTIAKMLARSLGSTYIDTG' A
#
# COMPACT_ATOMS: atom_id res chain seq x y z
N MET A 1 -12.52 -25.22 -2.19
CA MET A 1 -12.73 -23.81 -2.57
C MET A 1 -11.65 -22.99 -1.88
N PRO A 2 -10.78 -22.27 -2.60
CA PRO A 2 -9.92 -21.29 -1.95
C PRO A 2 -10.80 -20.14 -1.43
N THR A 3 -10.80 -19.92 -0.12
CA THR A 3 -11.68 -18.98 0.61
C THR A 3 -10.98 -17.67 0.99
N GLY A 4 -10.07 -17.19 0.15
CA GLY A 4 -9.49 -15.87 0.30
C GLY A 4 -9.07 -15.41 -1.08
N ALA A 5 -9.66 -14.32 -1.56
CA ALA A 5 -9.05 -13.60 -2.66
C ALA A 5 -7.60 -13.29 -2.27
N ASP A 6 -6.64 -13.58 -3.15
CA ASP A 6 -5.23 -13.22 -2.93
C ASP A 6 -5.15 -11.72 -2.67
N ALA A 7 -5.12 -11.34 -1.39
CA ALA A 7 -5.03 -9.95 -0.98
C ALA A 7 -3.62 -9.48 -1.35
N LEU A 8 -3.53 -8.58 -2.33
CA LEU A 8 -2.26 -8.01 -2.75
C LEU A 8 -1.70 -7.13 -1.62
N VAL A 9 -0.71 -7.64 -0.91
CA VAL A 9 0.02 -6.91 0.14
C VAL A 9 1.28 -6.29 -0.47
N VAL A 10 1.43 -4.97 -0.32
CA VAL A 10 2.57 -4.21 -0.83
C VAL A 10 3.29 -3.53 0.33
N ALA A 11 4.55 -3.86 0.54
CA ALA A 11 5.43 -3.17 1.49
C ALA A 11 6.24 -2.08 0.76
N ILE A 12 6.35 -0.89 1.36
CA ILE A 12 7.08 0.26 0.78
C ILE A 12 8.12 0.74 1.80
N ASP A 13 9.37 0.33 1.61
CA ASP A 13 10.50 0.69 2.46
C ASP A 13 11.43 1.72 1.80
N GLY A 14 12.09 2.52 2.64
CA GLY A 14 13.07 3.52 2.20
C GLY A 14 13.33 4.60 3.24
N PRO A 15 14.30 5.50 3.02
CA PRO A 15 14.73 6.49 4.01
C PRO A 15 13.62 7.49 4.38
N ALA A 16 13.68 8.04 5.59
CA ALA A 16 12.76 9.09 6.05
C ALA A 16 12.81 10.30 5.09
N GLY A 17 11.65 10.85 4.75
CA GLY A 17 11.55 11.98 3.81
C GLY A 17 11.54 11.62 2.31
N ALA A 18 11.71 10.35 1.93
CA ALA A 18 11.68 9.92 0.51
C ALA A 18 10.29 9.98 -0.18
N GLY A 19 9.25 10.41 0.53
CA GLY A 19 7.90 10.52 -0.05
C GLY A 19 7.12 9.20 -0.14
N LYS A 20 7.51 8.17 0.62
CA LYS A 20 6.88 6.84 0.65
C LYS A 20 5.37 6.90 0.87
N SER A 21 4.91 7.65 1.87
CA SER A 21 3.48 7.83 2.18
C SER A 21 2.73 8.54 1.05
N THR A 22 3.40 9.41 0.29
CA THR A 22 2.81 10.08 -0.88
C THR A 22 2.58 9.09 -2.02
N ILE A 23 3.60 8.30 -2.36
CA ILE A 23 3.50 7.27 -3.41
C ILE A 23 2.50 6.18 -3.01
N ALA A 24 2.52 5.73 -1.76
CA ALA A 24 1.61 4.71 -1.25
C ALA A 24 0.14 5.15 -1.33
N LYS A 25 -0.17 6.42 -1.01
CA LYS A 25 -1.52 6.99 -1.17
C LYS A 25 -1.95 7.06 -2.64
N MET A 26 -1.04 7.44 -3.55
CA MET A 26 -1.33 7.48 -4.98
C MET A 26 -1.57 6.08 -5.54
N LEU A 27 -0.74 5.11 -5.15
CA LEU A 27 -0.86 3.72 -5.56
C LEU A 27 -2.17 3.11 -5.07
N ALA A 28 -2.52 3.30 -3.80
CA ALA A 28 -3.78 2.84 -3.23
C ALA A 28 -5.00 3.42 -3.96
N ARG A 29 -4.99 4.72 -4.28
CA ARG A 29 -6.04 5.35 -5.10
C ARG A 29 -6.11 4.74 -6.50
N SER A 30 -4.97 4.49 -7.14
CA SER A 30 -4.92 3.93 -8.49
C SER A 30 -5.40 2.47 -8.55
N LEU A 31 -5.19 1.71 -7.48
CA LEU A 31 -5.57 0.30 -7.37
C LEU A 31 -6.95 0.09 -6.74
N GLY A 32 -7.65 1.16 -6.34
CA GLY A 32 -8.89 1.05 -5.56
C GLY A 32 -8.68 0.34 -4.21
N SER A 33 -7.47 0.36 -3.68
CA SER A 33 -7.06 -0.34 -2.46
C SER A 33 -7.11 0.60 -1.25
N THR A 34 -7.29 0.03 -0.06
CA THR A 34 -7.24 0.80 1.19
C THR A 34 -5.79 1.10 1.56
N TYR A 35 -5.45 2.38 1.68
CA TYR A 35 -4.18 2.82 2.24
C TYR A 35 -4.24 2.77 3.77
N ILE A 36 -3.29 2.08 4.40
CA ILE A 36 -3.12 2.04 5.85
C ILE A 36 -1.69 2.47 6.15
N ASP A 37 -1.55 3.45 7.04
CA ASP A 37 -0.27 3.99 7.52
C ASP A 37 -0.18 3.73 9.02
N THR A 38 0.92 3.14 9.48
CA THR A 38 1.15 2.87 10.90
C THR A 38 1.98 3.97 11.58
N GLY A 39 2.47 4.95 10.82
CA GLY A 39 3.42 5.97 11.28
C GLY A 39 4.87 5.61 10.95
#